data_AF-A0A1H1EXJ3-F1
#
_entry.id   AF-A0A1H1EXJ3-F1
#
_cell.length_a   1.000
_cell.length_b   1.000
_cell.length_c   1.000
_cell.angle_alpha   90.00
_cell.angle_beta   90.00
_cell.angle_gamma   90.00
#
_symmetry.space_group_name_H-M   'P 1'
#
loop_
_entity.id
_entity.type
_entity.pdbx_description
1 polymer ?
#
loop_
_entity_poly.entity_id
_entity_poly.type
_entity_poly.pdbx_seq_one_letter_code
_entity_poly.pdbx_strand_id
1 'polypeptide(L)'
;MKNAQHALPERFAWHRGPTGYELRLDDVPIAEVRALDAGLVLRMRVQAGDIAPFEMAVRCEERAIGWATQWARQRAGMLCRHVDRQRADAMTVPRAVETLPLAVAL
;
A
#
# COMPACT_ATOMS: atom_id res chain seq x y z
N MET A 1 3.11 32.34 -7.50
CA MET A 1 1.74 31.86 -7.21
C MET A 1 1.69 30.34 -7.31
N LYS A 2 1.34 29.67 -6.19
CA LYS A 2 0.66 28.37 -6.05
C LYS A 2 1.30 27.07 -6.61
N ASN A 3 2.38 26.59 -5.97
CA ASN A 3 2.83 25.19 -6.09
C ASN A 3 2.27 24.27 -4.98
N ALA A 4 1.10 24.60 -4.43
CA ALA A 4 0.46 23.79 -3.38
C ALA A 4 -0.46 22.67 -3.92
N GLN A 5 -0.50 22.44 -5.24
CA GLN A 5 -1.47 21.51 -5.86
C GLN A 5 -0.91 20.11 -6.19
N HIS A 6 0.34 19.81 -5.87
CA HIS A 6 0.98 18.54 -6.25
C HIS A 6 1.44 17.66 -5.08
N ALA A 7 1.24 18.09 -3.84
CA ALA A 7 1.63 17.28 -2.68
C ALA A 7 0.60 16.15 -2.45
N LEU A 8 1.12 14.95 -2.16
CA LEU A 8 0.34 13.89 -1.55
C LEU A 8 -0.15 14.33 -0.16
N PRO A 9 -1.30 13.85 0.34
CA PRO A 9 -1.71 14.10 1.71
C PRO A 9 -0.66 13.58 2.70
N GLU A 10 -0.56 14.18 3.89
CA GLU A 10 0.54 13.96 4.85
C GLU A 10 0.80 12.48 5.23
N ARG A 11 -0.25 11.65 5.24
CA ARG A 11 -0.15 10.21 5.56
C ARG A 11 0.54 9.39 4.47
N PHE A 12 0.67 9.93 3.25
CA PHE A 12 1.25 9.23 2.13
C PHE A 12 2.73 9.59 1.98
N ALA A 13 3.58 8.59 1.88
CA ALA A 13 5.03 8.80 1.76
C ALA A 13 5.64 7.84 0.74
N TRP A 14 6.53 8.37 -0.11
CA TRP A 14 7.40 7.56 -0.94
C TRP A 14 8.64 7.15 -0.16
N HIS A 15 8.97 5.87 -0.25
CA HIS A 15 10.16 5.28 0.35
C HIS A 15 11.00 4.66 -0.75
N ARG A 16 12.30 4.95 -0.72
CA ARG A 16 13.27 4.27 -1.57
C ARG A 16 13.75 3.02 -0.83
N GLY A 17 13.49 1.85 -1.41
CA GLY A 17 13.95 0.55 -0.94
C GLY A 17 15.08 0.00 -1.80
N PRO A 18 15.61 -1.19 -1.45
CA PRO A 18 16.70 -1.83 -2.18
C PRO A 18 16.31 -2.27 -3.60
N THR A 19 15.03 -2.52 -3.85
CA THR A 19 14.51 -3.04 -5.13
C THR A 19 13.76 -2.00 -5.95
N GLY A 20 13.68 -0.74 -5.49
CA GLY A 20 12.91 0.32 -6.14
C GLY A 20 12.22 1.24 -5.14
N TYR A 21 11.04 1.75 -5.51
CA TYR A 21 10.29 2.71 -4.71
C TYR A 21 8.97 2.12 -4.25
N GLU A 22 8.56 2.47 -3.05
CA GLU A 22 7.29 2.06 -2.48
C GLU A 22 6.53 3.31 -2.03
N LEU A 23 5.28 3.44 -2.45
CA LEU A 23 4.36 4.41 -1.91
C LEU A 23 3.61 3.75 -0.77
N ARG A 24 3.67 4.36 0.41
CA ARG A 24 3.00 3.90 1.62
C ARG A 24 1.94 4.89 2.05
N LEU A 25 0.91 4.37 2.70
CA LEU A 25 -0.07 5.13 3.47
C LEU A 25 0.11 4.73 4.93
N ASP A 26 0.68 5.64 5.71
CA ASP A 26 1.33 5.36 6.98
C ASP A 26 2.35 4.20 6.79
N ASP A 27 2.08 3.02 7.38
CA ASP A 27 2.94 1.84 7.26
C ASP A 27 2.44 0.83 6.22
N VAL A 28 1.32 1.09 5.55
CA VAL A 28 0.71 0.13 4.61
C VAL A 28 1.21 0.41 3.19
N PRO A 29 1.86 -0.56 2.53
CA PRO A 29 2.32 -0.38 1.16
C PRO A 29 1.14 -0.38 0.18
N ILE A 30 0.96 0.72 -0.55
CA ILE A 30 -0.16 0.88 -1.50
C ILE A 30 0.27 0.71 -2.96
N ALA A 31 1.50 1.09 -3.29
CA ALA A 31 2.06 0.93 -4.63
C ALA A 31 3.56 0.67 -4.56
N GLU A 32 4.10 0.09 -5.62
CA GLU A 32 5.53 -0.08 -5.80
C GLU A 32 5.97 0.09 -7.24
N VAL A 33 7.15 0.65 -7.43
CA VAL A 33 7.85 0.74 -8.70
C VAL A 33 9.13 -0.06 -8.55
N ARG A 34 9.30 -1.11 -9.37
CA ARG A 34 10.48 -1.98 -9.35
C ARG A 34 11.04 -2.17 -10.75
N ALA A 35 12.33 -2.47 -10.84
CA ALA A 35 12.90 -2.96 -12.09
C ALA A 35 12.39 -4.38 -12.39
N LEU A 36 12.08 -4.63 -13.66
CA LEU A 36 11.69 -5.94 -14.18
C LEU A 36 12.39 -6.15 -15.54
N ASP A 37 13.32 -7.08 -15.57
CA ASP A 37 14.20 -7.37 -16.72
C ASP A 37 14.83 -6.09 -17.32
N ALA A 38 14.40 -5.71 -18.52
CA ALA A 38 14.87 -4.53 -19.25
C ALA A 38 13.97 -3.29 -19.09
N GLY A 39 13.03 -3.31 -18.13
CA GLY A 39 12.05 -2.25 -17.92
C GLY A 39 11.73 -2.01 -16.46
N LEU A 40 10.64 -1.27 -16.24
CA LEU A 40 10.10 -1.00 -14.92
C LEU A 40 8.67 -1.53 -14.86
N VAL A 41 8.25 -1.92 -13.66
CA VAL A 41 6.88 -2.30 -13.37
C VAL A 41 6.35 -1.42 -12.25
N LEU A 42 5.15 -0.89 -12.45
CA LEU A 42 4.34 -0.28 -11.41
C LEU A 42 3.28 -1.29 -10.98
N ARG A 43 3.26 -1.61 -9.70
CA ARG A 43 2.24 -2.48 -9.10
C ARG A 43 1.46 -1.73 -8.03
N MET A 44 0.14 -1.72 -8.17
CA MET A 44 -0.77 -1.28 -7.12
C MET A 44 -1.18 -2.48 -6.28
N ARG A 45 -1.03 -2.36 -4.96
CA ARG A 45 -1.20 -3.47 -4.02
C ARG A 45 -2.55 -3.45 -3.29
N VAL A 46 -3.27 -2.34 -3.37
CA VAL A 46 -4.49 -2.15 -2.58
C VAL A 46 -5.66 -2.92 -3.18
N GLN A 47 -6.35 -3.68 -2.33
CA GLN A 47 -7.65 -4.27 -2.63
C GLN A 47 -8.70 -3.65 -1.68
N ALA A 48 -9.53 -2.74 -2.20
CA ALA A 48 -10.46 -1.97 -1.37
C ALA A 48 -11.72 -1.58 -2.15
N GLY A 49 -12.89 -2.08 -1.74
CA GLY A 49 -14.14 -1.84 -2.47
C GLY A 49 -14.02 -2.32 -3.92
N ASP A 50 -14.26 -1.42 -4.87
CA ASP A 50 -14.14 -1.69 -6.31
C ASP A 50 -12.70 -1.53 -6.85
N ILE A 51 -11.72 -1.26 -5.99
CA ILE A 51 -10.31 -1.20 -6.39
C ILE A 51 -9.73 -2.61 -6.32
N ALA A 52 -9.36 -3.13 -7.49
CA ALA A 52 -8.55 -4.33 -7.62
C ALA A 52 -7.05 -3.96 -7.72
N PRO A 53 -6.16 -4.79 -7.16
CA PRO A 53 -4.73 -4.72 -7.44
C PRO A 53 -4.47 -4.88 -8.94
N PHE A 54 -3.47 -4.17 -9.46
CA PHE A 54 -3.06 -4.33 -10.85
C PHE A 54 -1.57 -4.03 -11.01
N GLU A 55 -1.05 -4.42 -12.16
CA GLU A 55 0.34 -4.27 -12.54
C GLU A 55 0.44 -3.71 -13.96
N MET A 56 1.40 -2.82 -14.21
CA MET A 56 1.66 -2.28 -15.54
C MET A 56 3.15 -2.06 -15.78
N ALA A 57 3.60 -2.40 -16.99
CA ALA A 57 4.94 -2.04 -17.45
C ALA A 57 5.01 -0.54 -17.75
N VAL A 58 6.09 0.09 -17.30
CA VAL A 58 6.35 1.53 -17.44
C VAL A 58 7.75 1.76 -17.99
N ARG A 59 7.91 2.81 -18.80
CA ARG A 59 9.17 3.10 -19.51
C ARG A 59 10.18 3.89 -18.70
N CYS A 60 9.72 4.63 -17.69
CA CYS A 60 10.59 5.43 -16.83
C CYS A 60 9.99 5.57 -15.43
N GLU A 61 10.87 5.70 -14.44
CA GLU A 61 10.55 5.73 -13.02
C GLU A 61 9.71 6.95 -12.65
N GLU A 62 10.10 8.13 -13.14
CA GLU A 62 9.38 9.38 -12.90
C GLU A 62 7.90 9.29 -13.32
N ARG A 63 7.63 8.67 -14.47
CA ARG A 63 6.27 8.48 -14.96
C ARG A 63 5.48 7.50 -14.10
N ALA A 64 6.13 6.44 -13.63
CA ALA A 64 5.53 5.47 -12.72
C ALA A 64 5.14 6.13 -11.40
N ILE A 65 6.07 6.89 -10.80
CA ILE A 65 5.86 7.65 -9.56
C ILE A 65 4.77 8.70 -9.74
N GLY A 66 4.81 9.48 -10.82
CA GLY A 66 3.81 10.51 -11.11
C GLY A 66 2.42 9.93 -11.27
N TRP A 67 2.28 8.84 -12.02
CA TRP A 67 1.01 8.15 -12.20
C TRP A 67 0.46 7.60 -10.88
N ALA A 68 1.29 6.89 -10.10
CA ALA A 68 0.89 6.32 -8.81
C ALA A 68 0.51 7.39 -7.79
N THR A 69 1.24 8.51 -7.77
CA THR A 69 0.94 9.68 -6.95
C THR A 69 -0.43 10.27 -7.32
N GLN A 70 -0.69 10.48 -8.62
CA GLN A 70 -1.97 11.00 -9.08
C GLN A 70 -3.12 10.05 -8.77
N TRP A 71 -2.94 8.74 -8.99
CA TRP A 71 -3.92 7.71 -8.69
C TRP A 71 -4.28 7.68 -7.21
N ALA A 72 -3.27 7.74 -6.33
CA ALA A 72 -3.45 7.73 -4.88
C ALA A 72 -4.16 9.00 -4.41
N ARG A 73 -3.79 10.15 -4.96
CA ARG A 73 -4.44 11.43 -4.65
C ARG A 73 -5.94 11.41 -4.97
N GLN A 74 -6.31 10.92 -6.16
CA GLN A 74 -7.71 10.81 -6.56
C GLN A 74 -8.54 9.90 -5.65
N ARG A 75 -7.88 8.99 -4.92
CA ARG A 75 -8.52 7.97 -4.08
C ARG A 75 -8.21 8.12 -2.60
N ALA A 76 -7.58 9.22 -2.19
CA ALA A 76 -6.99 9.38 -0.87
C ALA A 76 -7.98 9.08 0.27
N GLY A 77 -9.19 9.65 0.22
CA GLY A 77 -10.20 9.43 1.26
C GLY A 77 -10.67 7.97 1.36
N MET A 78 -10.75 7.25 0.24
CA MET A 78 -11.10 5.83 0.24
C MET A 78 -9.95 4.97 0.81
N LEU A 79 -8.71 5.26 0.39
CA LEU A 79 -7.52 4.57 0.86
C LEU A 79 -7.30 4.75 2.37
N CYS A 80 -7.45 5.98 2.88
CA CYS A 80 -7.40 6.27 4.32
C CYS A 80 -8.43 5.44 5.10
N ARG A 81 -9.71 5.48 4.71
CA ARG A 81 -10.76 4.71 5.38
C ARG A 81 -10.50 3.21 5.34
N HIS A 82 -9.93 2.71 4.25
CA HIS A 82 -9.59 1.29 4.13
C HIS A 82 -8.46 0.89 5.09
N VAL A 83 -7.36 1.65 5.14
CA VAL A 83 -6.25 1.41 6.07
C VAL A 83 -6.70 1.58 7.53
N ASP A 84 -7.51 2.59 7.83
CA ASP A 84 -8.06 2.80 9.17
C ASP A 84 -8.94 1.63 9.61
N ARG A 85 -9.77 1.09 8.70
CA ARG A 85 -10.57 -0.12 8.97
C ARG A 85 -9.69 -1.35 9.20
N GLN A 86 -8.69 -1.59 8.35
CA GLN A 86 -7.75 -2.71 8.53
C GLN A 86 -7.05 -2.65 9.91
N ARG A 87 -6.67 -1.45 10.36
CA ARG A 87 -6.08 -1.25 11.68
C ARG A 87 -7.08 -1.53 12.81
N ALA A 88 -8.31 -1.03 12.67
CA ALA A 88 -9.36 -1.31 13.65
C ALA A 88 -9.64 -2.82 13.76
N ASP A 89 -9.76 -3.52 12.63
CA ASP A 89 -9.98 -4.96 12.58
C ASP A 89 -8.80 -5.72 13.21
N ALA A 90 -7.56 -5.33 12.92
CA ALA A 90 -6.35 -5.94 13.50
C ALA A 90 -6.27 -5.76 15.03
N MET A 91 -6.77 -4.64 15.56
CA MET A 91 -6.85 -4.41 17.02
C MET A 91 -8.01 -5.15 17.69
N THR A 92 -9.03 -5.57 16.93
CA THR A 92 -10.26 -6.17 17.46
C THR A 92 -10.19 -7.70 17.55
N VAL A 93 -9.19 -8.36 16.95
CA VAL A 93 -8.98 -9.81 17.12
C VAL A 93 -8.42 -10.08 18.53
N PRO A 94 -9.19 -10.62 19.49
CA PRO A 94 -8.59 -11.18 20.68
C PRO A 94 -7.84 -12.43 20.23
N ARG A 95 -6.56 -12.56 20.61
CA ARG A 95 -5.89 -13.87 20.56
C ARG A 95 -6.77 -14.85 21.34
N ALA A 96 -7.55 -15.66 20.63
CA ALA A 96 -8.16 -16.84 21.19
C ALA A 96 -7.00 -17.75 21.59
N VAL A 97 -6.71 -17.76 22.89
CA VAL A 97 -5.82 -18.73 23.51
C VAL A 97 -6.50 -20.08 23.32
N GLU A 98 -6.08 -20.84 22.31
CA GLU A 98 -6.36 -22.27 22.24
C GLU A 98 -5.55 -22.95 23.35
N THR A 99 -6.13 -22.96 24.54
CA THR A 99 -5.72 -23.86 25.62
C THR A 99 -6.20 -25.26 25.23
N LEU A 100 -5.37 -26.03 24.52
CA LEU A 100 -5.59 -27.47 24.40
C LEU A 100 -5.19 -28.13 25.73
N PRO A 101 -6.10 -28.89 26.39
CA PRO A 101 -5.75 -29.60 27.60
C PRO A 101 -4.81 -30.76 27.28
N LEU A 102 -3.77 -30.86 28.11
CA LEU A 102 -2.79 -31.92 28.18
C LEU A 102 -3.48 -33.29 28.34
N ALA A 103 -3.55 -34.07 27.27
CA ALA A 103 -3.91 -35.48 27.38
C ALA A 103 -2.66 -36.29 27.74
N VAL A 104 -2.48 -36.54 29.03
CA VAL A 104 -1.60 -37.58 29.56
C VAL A 104 -2.17 -38.93 29.13
N ALA A 105 -1.39 -39.72 28.38
CA ALA A 105 -1.62 -41.14 28.21
C ALA A 105 -0.49 -41.90 28.92
N LEU A 106 -0.91 -42.74 29.87
CA LEU A 106 -0.13 -43.70 30.65
C LEU A 106 0.48 -44.80 29.77
#